data_AF-A0A2A5W231-F1
#
_entry.id   AF-A0A2A5W231-F1
#
_cell.length_a   1.000
_cell.length_b   1.000
_cell.length_c   1.000
_cell.angle_alpha   90.00
_cell.angle_beta   90.00
_cell.angle_gamma   90.00
#
_symmetry.space_group_name_H-M   'P 1'
#
loop_
_entity.id
_entity.type
_entity.pdbx_description
1 polymer ?
#
loop_
_entity_poly.entity_id
_entity_poly.type
_entity_poly.pdbx_seq_one_letter_code
_entity_poly.pdbx_strand_id
1 'polypeptide(L)'
;MNNVTVTLDDELYRKTRIFAAEADTTVTAVVRDFLVTLQGESAKQQQSPDELIEAALKKVRQNHPRFGNDPPHSREAVYESA
;
A
#
# COMPACT_ATOMS: atom_id res chain seq x y z
N MET A 1 -3.31 -4.98 -26.91
CA MET A 1 -4.27 -4.19 -26.11
C MET A 1 -5.59 -4.93 -26.14
N ASN A 2 -6.23 -5.11 -24.99
CA ASN A 2 -7.55 -5.76 -24.90
C ASN A 2 -8.62 -4.69 -24.71
N ASN A 3 -9.81 -4.93 -25.25
CA ASN A 3 -10.94 -4.02 -25.12
C ASN A 3 -11.88 -4.56 -24.03
N VAL A 4 -12.44 -3.65 -23.24
CA VAL A 4 -13.46 -3.95 -22.23
C VAL A 4 -14.68 -3.11 -22.55
N THR A 5 -15.84 -3.77 -22.64
CA THR A 5 -17.14 -3.10 -22.75
C THR A 5 -17.80 -3.10 -21.38
N VAL A 6 -18.28 -1.94 -20.94
CA VAL A 6 -18.92 -1.78 -19.63
C VAL A 6 -20.25 -1.07 -19.84
N THR A 7 -21.30 -1.56 -19.18
CA THR A 7 -22.59 -0.89 -19.14
C THR A 7 -22.60 0.07 -17.96
N LEU A 8 -22.90 1.33 -18.22
CA LEU A 8 -23.02 2.39 -17.22
C LEU A 8 -24.40 3.02 -17.34
N ASP A 9 -24.92 3.55 -16.24
CA ASP A 9 -26.09 4.42 -16.31
C ASP A 9 -25.74 5.74 -17.03
N ASP A 10 -26.73 6.32 -17.70
CA ASP A 10 -26.54 7.52 -18.53
C ASP A 10 -26.02 8.72 -17.73
N GLU A 11 -26.43 8.84 -16.46
CA GLU A 11 -26.04 9.94 -15.59
C GLU A 11 -24.56 9.83 -15.22
N LEU A 12 -24.11 8.64 -14.81
CA LEU A 12 -22.71 8.35 -14.51
C LEU A 12 -21.83 8.54 -15.73
N TYR A 13 -22.24 8.03 -16.90
CA TYR A 13 -21.49 8.25 -18.14
C TYR A 13 -21.37 9.75 -18.46
N ARG A 14 -22.46 10.51 -18.33
CA ARG A 14 -22.47 11.96 -18.55
C ARG A 14 -21.53 12.69 -17.59
N LYS A 15 -21.60 12.41 -16.30
CA LYS A 15 -20.73 13.03 -15.28
C LYS A 15 -19.26 12.70 -15.53
N THR A 16 -18.95 11.44 -15.81
CA THR A 16 -17.58 10.99 -16.10
C THR A 16 -17.02 11.68 -17.34
N ARG A 17 -17.84 11.87 -18.38
CA ARG A 17 -17.44 12.58 -19.59
C ARG A 17 -17.16 14.06 -19.35
N ILE A 18 -17.98 14.73 -18.54
CA ILE A 18 -17.76 16.14 -18.15
C ILE A 18 -16.44 16.24 -17.38
N PHE A 19 -16.26 15.41 -16.36
CA PHE A 19 -15.02 15.36 -15.58
C PHE A 19 -13.78 15.12 -16.45
N ALA A 20 -13.85 14.17 -17.37
CA ALA A 20 -12.74 13.87 -18.27
C ALA A 20 -12.38 15.09 -19.14
N ALA A 21 -13.37 15.81 -19.66
CA ALA A 21 -13.15 17.01 -20.46
C ALA A 21 -12.54 18.15 -19.62
N GLU A 22 -13.02 18.36 -18.40
CA GLU A 22 -12.49 19.37 -17.48
C GLU A 22 -11.03 19.11 -17.09
N ALA A 23 -10.65 17.83 -16.98
CA ALA A 23 -9.30 17.39 -16.65
C ALA A 23 -8.39 17.16 -17.88
N ASP A 24 -8.80 17.60 -19.08
CA ASP A 24 -8.08 17.41 -20.36
C ASP A 24 -7.66 15.95 -20.61
N THR A 25 -8.58 15.02 -20.33
CA THR A 25 -8.37 13.57 -20.43
C THR A 25 -9.56 12.87 -21.10
N THR A 26 -9.50 11.54 -21.20
CA THR A 26 -10.55 10.72 -21.79
C THR A 26 -11.19 9.81 -20.76
N VAL A 27 -12.45 9.42 -21.00
CA VAL A 27 -13.15 8.44 -20.13
C VAL A 27 -12.34 7.14 -20.02
N THR A 28 -11.72 6.68 -21.11
CA THR A 28 -10.86 5.49 -21.10
C THR A 28 -9.63 5.67 -20.22
N ALA A 29 -9.01 6.85 -20.20
CA ALA A 29 -7.88 7.15 -19.32
C ALA A 29 -8.33 7.17 -17.85
N VAL A 30 -9.48 7.80 -17.54
CA VAL A 30 -10.05 7.80 -16.17
C VAL A 30 -10.32 6.38 -15.68
N VAL A 31 -10.92 5.52 -16.50
CA VAL A 31 -11.20 4.12 -16.13
C VAL A 31 -9.90 3.33 -15.97
N ARG A 32 -8.91 3.55 -16.83
CA ARG A 32 -7.59 2.92 -16.71
C ARG A 32 -6.93 3.29 -15.39
N ASP A 33 -6.89 4.58 -15.05
CA ASP A 33 -6.25 5.09 -13.84
C ASP A 33 -6.95 4.57 -12.58
N PHE A 34 -8.29 4.49 -12.62
CA PHE A 34 -9.07 3.85 -11.57
C PHE A 34 -8.70 2.37 -11.37
N LEU A 35 -8.61 1.59 -12.45
CA LEU A 35 -8.23 0.17 -12.37
C LEU A 35 -6.79 -0.02 -11.87
N VAL A 36 -5.85 0.84 -12.28
CA VAL A 36 -4.47 0.84 -11.77
C VAL A 36 -4.45 1.18 -10.28
N THR A 37 -5.23 2.18 -9.86
CA THR A 37 -5.31 2.60 -8.46
C THR A 37 -5.91 1.50 -7.61
N LEU A 38 -6.99 0.84 -8.05
CA LEU A 38 -7.57 -0.31 -7.36
C LEU A 38 -6.56 -1.43 -7.13
N GLN A 39 -5.70 -1.70 -8.12
CA GLN A 39 -4.63 -2.70 -7.98
C GLN A 39 -3.53 -2.24 -7.01
N GLY A 40 -3.16 -0.96 -7.06
CA GLY A 40 -2.17 -0.37 -6.14
C GLY A 40 -2.66 -0.28 -4.69
N GLU A 41 -3.94 0.00 -4.47
CA GLU A 41 -4.59 -0.05 -3.16
C GLU A 41 -4.71 -1.49 -2.66
N SER A 42 -5.10 -2.42 -3.52
CA SER A 42 -5.10 -3.85 -3.21
C SER A 42 -3.69 -4.37 -2.86
N ALA A 43 -2.65 -3.85 -3.52
CA ALA A 43 -1.26 -4.17 -3.21
C ALA A 43 -0.77 -3.52 -1.88
N LYS A 44 -1.21 -2.30 -1.57
CA LYS A 44 -0.92 -1.65 -0.27
C LYS A 44 -1.65 -2.33 0.89
N GLN A 45 -2.81 -2.92 0.63
CA GLN A 45 -3.64 -3.59 1.64
C GLN A 45 -3.22 -5.06 1.88
N GLN A 46 -2.23 -5.57 1.13
CA GLN A 46 -1.69 -6.92 1.24
C GLN A 46 -0.29 -6.97 1.86
N GLN A 47 0.13 -5.97 2.65
CA GLN A 47 1.27 -6.22 3.53
C GLN A 47 0.78 -7.16 4.63
N SER A 48 1.28 -8.40 4.60
CA SER A 48 1.03 -9.33 5.70
C SER A 48 1.52 -8.70 7.01
N PRO A 49 0.90 -9.01 8.16
CA PRO A 49 1.38 -8.54 9.46
C PRO A 49 2.89 -8.80 9.65
N ASP A 50 3.38 -9.92 9.11
CA ASP A 50 4.79 -10.31 9.15
C ASP A 50 5.69 -9.36 8.34
N GLU A 51 5.27 -8.92 7.15
CA GLU A 51 6.01 -7.93 6.35
C GLU A 51 6.08 -6.56 7.02
N LEU A 52 5.02 -6.17 7.74
CA LEU A 52 5.00 -4.93 8.53
C LEU A 52 5.94 -5.02 9.73
N ILE A 53 5.97 -6.16 10.42
CA ILE A 53 6.88 -6.42 11.54
C ILE A 53 8.33 -6.39 11.05
N GLU A 54 8.65 -7.09 9.96
CA GLU A 54 10.01 -7.09 9.38
C GLU A 54 10.43 -5.69 8.92
N ALA A 55 9.55 -4.93 8.27
CA ALA A 55 9.83 -3.55 7.89
C ALA A 55 10.10 -2.64 9.10
N ALA A 56 9.38 -2.84 10.21
CA ALA A 56 9.59 -2.11 11.45
C ALA A 56 10.93 -2.50 12.11
N LEU A 57 11.23 -3.80 12.23
CA LEU A 57 12.49 -4.31 12.78
C LEU A 57 13.70 -3.82 11.98
N LYS A 58 13.59 -3.77 10.64
CA LYS A 58 14.63 -3.24 9.77
C LYS A 58 14.97 -1.77 10.07
N LYS A 59 13.96 -0.92 10.31
CA LYS A 59 14.17 0.49 10.68
C LYS A 59 14.84 0.62 12.05
N VAL A 60 14.45 -0.21 13.01
CA VAL A 60 15.05 -0.22 14.36
C VAL A 60 16.54 -0.61 14.28
N ARG A 61 16.87 -1.67 13.53
CA ARG A 61 18.28 -2.10 13.33
C ARG A 61 19.14 -1.03 12.65
N GLN A 62 18.59 -0.27 11.71
CA GLN A 62 19.30 0.82 11.04
C GLN A 62 19.65 1.96 12.01
N ASN A 63 18.73 2.30 12.92
CA ASN A 63 18.94 3.39 13.89
C ASN A 63 19.70 2.94 15.15
N HIS A 64 19.67 1.64 15.47
CA HIS A 64 20.33 1.06 16.63
C HIS A 64 21.15 -0.17 16.22
N PRO A 65 22.43 0.01 15.84
CA PRO A 65 23.30 -1.08 15.39
C PRO A 65 23.59 -2.15 16.47
N ARG A 66 23.29 -1.88 17.74
CA ARG A 66 23.36 -2.87 18.83
C ARG A 66 22.10 -3.73 18.97
N PHE A 67 21.00 -3.34 18.32
CA PHE A 67 19.72 -4.03 18.45
C PHE A 67 19.78 -5.43 17.81
N GLY A 68 19.65 -6.48 18.62
CA GLY A 68 19.61 -7.88 18.18
C GLY A 68 20.95 -8.62 18.19
N ASN A 69 22.05 -7.96 18.60
CA ASN A 69 23.34 -8.65 18.79
C ASN A 69 23.51 -9.20 20.21
N ASP A 70 22.72 -8.70 21.17
CA ASP A 70 22.75 -9.18 22.53
C ASP A 70 21.88 -10.44 22.66
N PRO A 71 22.38 -11.51 23.32
CA PRO A 71 21.55 -12.65 23.66
C PRO A 71 20.30 -12.18 24.41
N PRO A 72 19.12 -12.77 24.17
CA PRO A 72 17.94 -12.44 24.97
C PRO A 72 18.28 -12.65 26.44
N HIS A 73 18.29 -11.57 27.22
CA HIS A 73 18.55 -11.67 28.64
C HIS A 73 17.44 -12.50 29.28
N SER A 74 17.84 -13.58 29.97
CA SER A 74 16.90 -14.26 30.85
C SER A 74 16.45 -13.27 31.93
N ARG A 75 15.25 -13.49 32.47
CA ARG A 75 14.72 -12.66 33.57
C ARG A 75 15.73 -12.58 34.72
N GLU A 76 16.44 -13.67 35.00
CA GLU A 76 17.49 -13.75 36.02
C GLU A 76 18.69 -12.85 35.68
N ALA A 77 19.14 -12.84 34.42
CA ALA A 77 20.29 -12.04 33.98
C ALA A 77 20.07 -10.52 34.10
N VAL A 78 18.81 -10.06 34.02
CA VAL A 78 18.47 -8.64 34.23
C VAL A 78 18.65 -8.24 35.70
N TYR A 79 18.27 -9.12 36.64
CA TYR A 79 18.38 -8.85 38.07
C TYR A 79 19.83 -8.91 38.59
N GLU A 80 20.72 -9.66 37.94
CA GLU A 80 22.14 -9.71 38.31
C GLU A 80 22.95 -8.49 37.83
N SER A 81 22.41 -7.69 36.92
CA SER A 81 23.09 -6.55 36.30
C SER A 81 22.77 -5.18 36.92
N ALA A 82 21.92 -5.15 37.95
CA ALA A 82 21.47 -3.94 38.67
C ALA A 82 22.08 -3.86 40.07
#